data_AF-A0A284RHX8-F1
#
_entry.id   AF-A0A284RHX8-F1
#
_cell.length_a   1.000
_cell.length_b   1.000
_cell.length_c   1.000
_cell.angle_alpha   90.00
_cell.angle_beta   90.00
_cell.angle_gamma   90.00
#
_symmetry.space_group_name_H-M   'P 1'
#
loop_
_entity.id
_entity.type
_entity.pdbx_description
1 polymer ?
#
loop_
_entity_poly.entity_id
_entity_poly.type
_entity_poly.pdbx_seq_one_letter_code
_entity_poly.pdbx_strand_id
1 'polypeptide(L)' 'MEFPENMNSESRELYKSSIFKFNLEALQRVATEYRGIRRESCKAITQGGYNTVFLLAFEDGHELIARLGGSRSGYK' A
#
# COMPACT_ATOMS: atom_id res chain seq x y z
N MET A 1 -11.94 13.17 -3.34
CA MET A 1 -12.28 13.21 -1.90
C MET A 1 -11.51 14.39 -1.34
N GLU A 2 -12.20 15.49 -1.07
CA GLU A 2 -11.60 16.72 -0.54
C GLU A 2 -11.48 16.61 0.98
N PHE A 3 -10.35 17.08 1.52
CA PHE A 3 -10.14 17.13 2.96
C PHE A 3 -10.96 18.29 3.54
N PRO A 4 -11.70 18.09 4.65
CA PRO A 4 -12.35 19.20 5.33
C PRO A 4 -11.31 20.26 5.70
N GLU A 5 -11.61 21.53 5.40
CA GLU A 5 -10.68 22.66 5.47
C GLU A 5 -10.09 22.89 6.88
N ASN A 6 -10.68 22.28 7.91
CA ASN A 6 -10.33 22.46 9.33
C ASN A 6 -9.43 21.37 9.95
N MET A 7 -8.88 20.42 9.18
CA MET A 7 -7.91 19.45 9.72
C MET A 7 -6.51 20.07 9.85
N ASN A 8 -5.97 20.11 11.07
CA ASN A 8 -4.55 20.44 11.28
C ASN A 8 -3.62 19.42 10.58
N SER A 9 -2.35 19.78 10.40
CA SER A 9 -1.36 18.96 9.67
C SER A 9 -1.23 17.54 10.24
N GLU A 10 -1.26 17.41 11.56
CA GLU A 10 -1.19 16.14 12.30
C GLU A 10 -2.35 15.20 11.93
N SER A 11 -3.58 15.73 11.90
CA SER A 11 -4.76 14.94 11.51
C SER A 11 -4.66 14.42 10.07
N ARG A 12 -4.06 15.21 9.17
CA ARG A 12 -3.84 14.81 7.77
C ARG A 12 -2.78 13.70 7.65
N GLU A 13 -1.73 13.76 8.46
CA GLU A 13 -0.70 12.73 8.52
C GLU A 13 -1.24 11.41 9.08
N LEU A 14 -2.02 11.48 10.15
CA LEU A 14 -2.70 10.32 10.72
C LEU A 14 -3.62 9.66 9.69
N TYR A 15 -4.45 10.44 8.99
CA TYR A 15 -5.32 9.91 7.95
C TYR A 15 -4.55 9.23 6.80
N LYS A 16 -3.48 9.86 6.30
CA LYS A 16 -2.62 9.27 5.27
C LYS A 16 -1.98 7.96 5.75
N SER A 17 -1.51 7.93 6.99
CA SER A 17 -0.94 6.73 7.62
C SER A 17 -1.98 5.60 7.72
N SER A 18 -3.21 5.92 8.14
CA SER A 18 -4.32 4.95 8.20
C SER A 18 -4.66 4.36 6.83
N ILE A 19 -4.77 5.18 5.78
CA ILE A 19 -5.04 4.69 4.42
C ILE A 19 -3.89 3.85 3.90
N PHE A 20 -2.65 4.29 4.11
CA PHE A 20 -1.47 3.54 3.67
C PHE A 20 -1.46 2.15 4.31
N LYS A 21 -1.70 2.07 5.62
CA LYS A 21 -1.78 0.81 6.35
C LYS A 21 -2.90 -0.09 5.80
N PHE A 22 -4.10 0.44 5.62
CA PHE A 22 -5.23 -0.29 5.04
C PHE A 22 -4.90 -0.87 3.65
N ASN A 23 -4.34 -0.05 2.76
CA ASN A 23 -3.98 -0.48 1.40
C ASN A 23 -2.86 -1.53 1.40
N LEU A 24 -1.89 -1.40 2.31
CA LEU A 24 -0.81 -2.37 2.46
C LEU A 24 -1.33 -3.72 2.98
N GLU A 25 -2.24 -3.72 3.93
CA GLU A 25 -2.90 -4.93 4.42
C GLU A 25 -3.72 -5.61 3.30
N ALA A 26 -4.50 -4.82 2.55
CA ALA A 26 -5.25 -5.33 1.39
C ALA A 26 -4.33 -5.95 0.33
N LEU A 27 -3.21 -5.30 0.00
CA LEU A 27 -2.22 -5.85 -0.94
C LEU A 27 -1.65 -7.18 -0.47
N GLN A 28 -1.28 -7.28 0.80
CA GLN A 28 -0.72 -8.52 1.36
C GLN A 28 -1.74 -9.67 1.33
N ARG A 29 -3.01 -9.36 1.64
CA ARG A 29 -4.10 -10.33 1.56
C ARG A 29 -4.30 -10.84 0.13
N VAL A 30 -4.44 -9.94 -0.83
CA VAL A 30 -4.63 -10.29 -2.25
C VAL A 30 -3.43 -11.08 -2.78
N ALA A 31 -2.20 -10.71 -2.40
CA ALA A 31 -1.01 -11.46 -2.81
C ALA A 31 -0.99 -12.89 -2.25
N THR A 32 -1.42 -13.07 -1.00
CA THR A 32 -1.56 -14.39 -0.37
C THR A 32 -2.64 -15.22 -1.06
N GLU A 33 -3.81 -14.62 -1.32
CA GLU A 33 -4.91 -15.28 -2.04
C GLU A 33 -4.52 -15.67 -3.47
N TYR A 34 -3.82 -14.78 -4.20
CA TYR A 34 -3.33 -15.04 -5.56
C TYR A 34 -2.31 -16.17 -5.63
N ARG A 35 -1.38 -16.22 -4.66
CA ARG A 35 -0.36 -17.28 -4.60
C ARG A 35 -0.88 -18.60 -4.03
N GLY A 36 -1.87 -18.55 -3.13
CA GLY A 36 -2.29 -19.70 -2.34
C GLY A 36 -1.22 -20.19 -1.33
N ILE A 37 -0.16 -19.42 -1.12
CA ILE A 37 0.97 -19.74 -0.24
C ILE A 37 1.10 -18.64 0.83
N ARG A 38 1.48 -19.03 2.05
CA ARG A 38 1.66 -18.08 3.15
C ARG A 38 2.81 -17.12 2.84
N ARG A 39 2.55 -15.83 3.05
CA ARG A 39 3.56 -14.77 2.98
C ARG A 39 4.42 -14.77 4.25
N GLU A 40 5.73 -14.75 4.10
CA GLU A 40 6.67 -14.60 5.21
C GLU A 40 7.01 -13.13 5.45
N SER A 41 7.37 -12.39 4.40
CA SER A 41 7.79 -10.98 4.51
C SER A 41 7.14 -10.08 3.46
N CYS A 42 7.11 -8.78 3.76
CA CYS A 42 6.67 -7.73 2.85
C CYS A 42 7.52 -6.49 3.12
N LYS A 43 8.27 -6.03 2.12
CA LYS A 43 9.18 -4.89 2.27
C LYS A 43 8.99 -3.92 1.10
N ALA A 44 8.87 -2.63 1.41
CA ALA A 44 8.97 -1.60 0.39
C ALA A 44 10.41 -1.54 -0.16
N ILE A 45 10.57 -1.64 -1.48
CA ILE A 45 11.89 -1.63 -2.14
C ILE A 45 12.16 -0.33 -2.88
N THR A 46 11.12 0.36 -3.34
CA THR A 46 11.23 1.71 -3.91
C THR A 46 9.90 2.44 -3.80
N GLN A 47 9.99 3.77 -3.69
CA GLN A 47 8.85 4.67 -3.67
C GLN A 47 9.13 5.83 -4.60
N GLY A 48 8.20 6.09 -5.52
CA GLY A 48 8.32 7.15 -6.52
C GLY A 48 6.96 7.74 -6.85
N GLY A 49 6.80 9.05 -6.63
CA GLY A 49 5.53 9.74 -6.82
C GLY A 49 4.39 9.09 -6.02
N TYR A 50 3.36 8.61 -6.72
CA TYR A 50 2.21 7.92 -6.13
C TYR A 50 2.35 6.39 -6.08
N ASN A 51 3.52 5.85 -6.42
CA ASN A 51 3.73 4.41 -6.45
C ASN A 51 4.69 3.99 -5.34
N THR A 52 4.30 2.96 -4.60
CA THR A 52 5.21 2.20 -3.73
C THR A 52 5.28 0.77 -4.23
N VAL A 53 6.50 0.27 -4.45
CA VAL A 53 6.76 -1.10 -4.90
C VAL A 53 7.22 -1.92 -3.70
N PHE A 54 6.62 -3.10 -3.55
CA PHE A 54 6.87 -4.04 -2.48
C PHE A 54 7.42 -5.34 -3.05
N LEU A 55 8.39 -5.92 -2.34
CA LEU A 55 8.81 -7.29 -2.51
C LEU A 55 8.16 -8.14 -1.42
N LEU A 56 7.47 -9.20 -1.81
CA LEU A 56 6.83 -10.16 -0.92
C LEU A 56 7.52 -11.50 -1.08
N ALA A 57 7.99 -12.09 0.02
CA ALA A 57 8.55 -13.43 0.05
C ALA A 57 7.54 -14.43 0.63
N PHE A 58 7.53 -15.64 0.09
CA PHE A 58 6.61 -16.72 0.43
C PHE A 58 7.38 -17.95 0.92
N GLU A 59 6.70 -18.83 1.67
CA GLU A 59 7.30 -20.03 2.27
C GLU A 59 7.92 -21.00 1.27
N ASP A 60 7.47 -20.96 0.01
CA ASP A 60 8.01 -21.79 -1.07
C ASP A 60 9.34 -21.24 -1.64
N GLY A 61 9.89 -20.19 -1.05
CA GLY A 61 11.14 -19.54 -1.45
C GLY A 61 11.01 -18.63 -2.67
N HIS A 62 9.79 -18.46 -3.21
CA HIS A 62 9.55 -17.55 -4.33
C HIS A 62 9.18 -16.15 -3.85
N GLU A 63 9.43 -15.18 -4.74
CA GLU A 63 9.15 -13.77 -4.48
C GLU A 63 8.10 -13.22 -5.47
N LEU A 64 7.35 -12.21 -5.02
CA LEU A 64 6.41 -11.44 -5.83
C LEU A 64 6.71 -9.94 -5.71
N ILE A 65 6.79 -9.27 -6.85
CA ILE A 65 6.84 -7.81 -6.90
C ILE A 65 5.41 -7.29 -7.06
N ALA A 66 4.97 -6.46 -6.11
CA ALA A 66 3.65 -5.85 -6.14
C ALA A 66 3.75 -4.32 -6.03
N ARG A 67 2.78 -3.62 -6.61
CA ARG A 67 2.76 -2.15 -6.64
C ARG A 67 1.45 -1.63 -6.05
N LEU A 68 1.56 -0.72 -5.08
CA LEU A 68 0.46 0.15 -4.69
C LEU A 68 0.54 1.43 -5.53
N GLY A 69 -0.42 1.60 -6.43
CA GLY A 69 -0.60 2.85 -7.18
C GLY A 69 -1.63 3.73 -6.50
N GLY A 70 -1.27 4.98 -6.21
CA GLY A 70 -2.22 6.01 -5.83
C GLY A 70 -2.98 6.52 -7.05
N SER A 71 -4.31 6.67 -6.91
CA SER A 71 -5.12 7.37 -7.90
C SER A 71 -5.32 8.83 -7.47
N ARG A 72 -5.08 9.78 -8.38
CA ARG A 72 -5.60 11.13 -8.27
C ARG A 72 -6.88 11.21 -9.10
N SER A 73 -8.01 11.38 -8.43
CA SER A 73 -9.14 12.06 -9.07
C SER A 73 -8.72 13.53 -9.19
N GLY A 74 -8.22 13.92 -10.36
CA GLY A 74 -8.09 15.31 -10.73
C GLY A 74 -9.47 15.78 -11.20
N TYR A 75 -10.10 16.68 -10.46
CA TYR A 75 -11.19 17.48 -11.02
C TYR A 75 -10.59 18.30 -12.17
N LYS A 76 -11.11 18.09 -13.38
CA LYS A 76 -10.95 19.01 -14.51
C LYS A 76 -11.98 20.11 -14.39
#